data_AF-A0A518CE79-F1
#
_entry.id   AF-A0A518CE79-F1
#
_cell.length_a   1.000
_cell.length_b   1.000
_cell.length_c   1.000
_cell.angle_alpha   90.00
_cell.angle_beta   90.00
_cell.angle_gamma   90.00
#
_symmetry.space_group_name_H-M   'P 1'
#
loop_
_entity.id
_entity.type
_entity.pdbx_description
1 polymer ?
#
loop_
_entity_poly.entity_id
_entity_poly.type
_entity_poly.pdbx_seq_one_letter_code
_entity_poly.pdbx_strand_id
1 'polypeptide(L)'
;MIKNDFIIPAVFGLILVAIYLASLDWISPPSVTVKYYGKPVANTSVMFMNTSQQDALTDANGRVYLSNRGDHNASIHVSLPDGTGTFLRFPRYGNWTVDFQGPKTITRSEVSYFGIFTSTEEGTTYSYTDEQADAIDTKQMTIEDAQKLIDQEIEKRLDSEN
;
A
#
# COMPACT_ATOMS: atom_id res chain seq x y z
N MET A 1 2.51 -53.24 -28.45
CA MET A 1 3.71 -52.42 -28.27
C MET A 1 3.36 -50.99 -28.63
N ILE A 2 2.87 -50.22 -27.65
CA ILE A 2 2.45 -48.82 -27.85
C ILE A 2 3.74 -47.99 -27.88
N LYS A 3 3.98 -47.24 -28.96
CA LYS A 3 5.18 -46.41 -29.11
C LYS A 3 5.15 -45.29 -28.07
N ASN A 4 6.18 -45.25 -27.24
CA ASN A 4 6.33 -44.32 -26.11
C ASN A 4 6.62 -42.87 -26.52
N ASP A 5 6.77 -42.62 -27.82
CA ASP A 5 7.23 -41.34 -28.37
C ASP A 5 6.22 -40.20 -28.21
N PHE A 6 4.95 -40.51 -27.93
CA PHE A 6 3.88 -39.51 -27.80
C PHE A 6 3.60 -39.09 -26.34
N ILE A 7 4.02 -39.88 -25.35
CA ILE A 7 3.69 -39.65 -23.93
C ILE A 7 4.54 -38.51 -23.36
N ILE A 8 5.81 -38.43 -23.76
CA ILE A 8 6.77 -37.45 -23.23
C ILE A 8 6.33 -36.00 -23.51
N PRO A 9 6.05 -35.57 -24.77
CA PRO A 9 5.67 -34.17 -25.04
C PRO A 9 4.34 -33.78 -24.39
N ALA A 10 3.38 -34.71 -24.27
CA ALA A 10 2.10 -34.46 -23.62
C ALA A 10 2.26 -34.18 -22.11
N VAL A 11 3.13 -34.95 -21.42
CA VAL A 11 3.43 -34.74 -19.99
C VAL A 11 4.15 -33.41 -19.77
N PHE A 12 5.11 -33.05 -20.63
CA PHE A 12 5.80 -31.76 -20.54
C PHE A 12 4.85 -30.58 -20.76
N GLY A 13 3.93 -30.66 -21.72
CA GLY A 13 2.91 -29.63 -21.93
C GLY A 13 2.01 -29.41 -20.70
N LEU A 14 1.59 -30.50 -20.06
CA LEU A 14 0.73 -30.46 -18.88
C LEU A 14 1.46 -29.86 -17.66
N ILE A 15 2.75 -30.17 -17.50
CA ILE A 15 3.61 -29.58 -16.47
C ILE A 15 3.76 -28.06 -16.69
N LEU A 16 4.01 -27.61 -17.92
CA LEU A 16 4.13 -26.18 -18.22
C LEU A 16 2.82 -25.42 -18.00
N VAL A 17 1.68 -26.01 -18.36
CA VAL A 17 0.36 -25.45 -18.06
C VAL A 17 0.10 -25.40 -16.56
N ALA A 18 0.47 -26.44 -15.80
CA ALA A 18 0.34 -26.44 -14.34
C ALA A 18 1.23 -25.37 -13.69
N ILE A 19 2.47 -25.19 -14.15
CA ILE A 19 3.37 -24.12 -13.70
C ILE A 19 2.78 -22.75 -14.05
N TYR A 20 2.23 -22.59 -15.25
CA TYR A 20 1.60 -21.35 -15.69
C TYR A 20 0.35 -21.03 -14.86
N LEU A 21 -0.55 -22.00 -14.64
CA LEU A 21 -1.74 -21.81 -13.83
C LEU A 21 -1.39 -21.56 -12.35
N ALA A 22 -0.42 -22.29 -11.79
CA ALA A 22 0.09 -22.02 -10.44
C ALA A 22 0.71 -20.62 -10.33
N SER A 23 1.28 -20.09 -11.40
CA SER A 23 1.83 -18.72 -11.42
C SER A 23 0.75 -17.63 -11.40
N LEU A 24 -0.50 -17.92 -11.82
CA LEU A 24 -1.62 -16.96 -11.81
C LEU A 24 -2.21 -16.75 -10.40
N ASP A 25 -2.22 -17.80 -9.57
CA ASP A 25 -2.70 -17.73 -8.18
C ASP A 25 -1.65 -17.21 -7.18
N TRP A 26 -0.38 -17.11 -7.59
CA TRP A 26 0.74 -16.89 -6.64
C TRP A 26 1.04 -15.43 -6.28
N ILE A 27 0.45 -14.46 -6.97
CA ILE A 27 0.59 -13.05 -6.61
C ILE A 27 -0.48 -12.76 -5.56
N SER A 28 -0.08 -12.39 -4.35
CA SER A 28 -1.02 -11.98 -3.29
C SER A 28 -1.99 -10.93 -3.82
N PRO A 29 -3.30 -11.04 -3.54
CA PRO A 29 -4.25 -10.03 -3.96
C PRO A 29 -3.78 -8.67 -3.44
N PRO A 30 -3.83 -7.62 -4.28
CA PRO A 30 -3.34 -6.33 -3.88
C PRO A 30 -4.12 -5.86 -2.64
N SER A 31 -3.41 -5.24 -1.71
CA SER A 31 -4.02 -4.76 -0.48
C SER A 31 -3.37 -3.48 0.01
N VAL A 32 -4.14 -2.68 0.72
CA VAL A 32 -3.68 -1.46 1.39
C VAL A 32 -3.97 -1.59 2.88
N THR A 33 -2.94 -1.43 3.69
CA THR A 33 -3.02 -1.31 5.14
C THR A 33 -2.90 0.17 5.49
N VAL A 34 -3.93 0.73 6.11
CA VAL A 34 -3.96 2.12 6.56
C VAL A 34 -3.67 2.17 8.05
N LYS A 35 -2.71 3.02 8.41
CA LYS A 35 -2.35 3.34 9.78
C LYS A 35 -2.50 4.85 10.03
N TYR A 36 -2.77 5.19 11.28
CA TYR A 36 -2.84 6.55 11.77
C TYR A 36 -2.01 6.62 13.05
N TYR A 37 -0.94 7.41 13.04
CA TYR A 37 0.05 7.47 14.11
C TYR A 37 0.56 6.08 14.53
N GLY A 38 0.90 5.23 13.54
CA GLY A 38 1.44 3.89 13.76
C GLY A 38 0.40 2.83 14.15
N LYS A 39 -0.83 3.22 14.49
CA LYS A 39 -1.92 2.31 14.88
C LYS A 39 -2.77 1.95 13.65
N PRO A 40 -3.21 0.68 13.52
CA PRO A 40 -4.09 0.28 12.41
C PRO A 40 -5.44 0.99 12.51
N VAL A 41 -5.93 1.50 11.38
CA VAL A 41 -7.22 2.19 11.29
C VAL A 41 -8.30 1.17 10.95
N ALA A 42 -8.85 0.50 11.96
CA ALA A 42 -9.88 -0.53 11.79
C ALA A 42 -11.29 0.05 11.64
N ASN A 43 -12.19 -0.69 10.96
CA ASN A 43 -13.60 -0.34 10.75
C ASN A 43 -13.83 1.02 10.07
N THR A 44 -12.88 1.46 9.26
CA THR A 44 -12.97 2.73 8.53
C THR A 44 -13.53 2.50 7.13
N SER A 45 -14.43 3.40 6.71
CA SER A 45 -14.99 3.40 5.37
C SER A 45 -13.92 3.66 4.31
N VAL A 46 -13.87 2.77 3.34
CA VAL A 46 -13.04 2.86 2.14
C VAL A 46 -13.98 2.87 0.94
N MET A 47 -14.01 4.01 0.24
CA MET A 47 -14.75 4.12 -1.01
C MET A 47 -13.84 3.73 -2.17
N PHE A 48 -14.26 2.74 -2.95
CA PHE A 48 -13.54 2.35 -4.15
C PHE A 48 -13.97 3.22 -5.33
N MET A 49 -13.00 3.78 -6.03
CA MET A 49 -13.26 4.60 -7.22
C MET A 49 -12.66 3.95 -8.45
N ASN A 50 -13.33 4.13 -9.59
CA ASN A 50 -12.94 3.56 -10.88
C ASN A 50 -12.86 2.03 -10.87
N THR A 51 -13.65 1.39 -10.01
CA THR A 51 -13.80 -0.08 -9.95
C THR A 51 -15.28 -0.44 -9.89
N SER A 52 -15.60 -1.71 -10.11
CA SER A 52 -16.93 -2.26 -9.88
C SER A 52 -17.14 -2.76 -8.44
N GLN A 53 -16.12 -2.63 -7.60
CA GLN A 53 -16.15 -3.09 -6.22
C GLN A 53 -16.98 -2.13 -5.36
N GLN A 54 -17.81 -2.69 -4.48
CA GLN A 54 -18.55 -1.92 -3.49
C GLN A 54 -17.61 -1.37 -2.41
N ASP A 55 -18.02 -0.28 -1.79
CA ASP A 55 -17.35 0.28 -0.62
C ASP A 55 -17.20 -0.79 0.48
N ALA A 56 -16.09 -0.72 1.20
CA ALA A 56 -15.74 -1.68 2.23
C ALA A 56 -15.29 -0.98 3.51
N LEU A 57 -15.24 -1.75 4.59
CA LEU A 57 -14.56 -1.34 5.81
C LEU A 57 -13.18 -1.97 5.87
N THR A 58 -12.22 -1.25 6.45
CA THR A 58 -10.93 -1.84 6.82
C THR A 58 -11.11 -2.90 7.90
N ASP A 59 -10.30 -3.96 7.84
CA ASP A 59 -10.29 -5.03 8.85
C ASP A 59 -9.63 -4.57 10.16
N ALA A 60 -9.52 -5.49 11.14
CA ALA A 60 -8.91 -5.22 12.44
C ALA A 60 -7.44 -4.75 12.37
N ASN A 61 -6.74 -5.03 11.27
CA ASN A 61 -5.37 -4.61 11.03
C ASN A 61 -5.30 -3.33 10.18
N GLY A 62 -6.45 -2.68 9.92
CA GLY A 62 -6.55 -1.51 9.06
C GLY A 62 -6.41 -1.82 7.58
N ARG A 63 -6.59 -3.08 7.19
CA ARG A 63 -6.33 -3.54 5.83
C ARG A 63 -7.59 -3.68 5.00
N VAL A 64 -7.46 -3.40 3.72
CA VAL A 64 -8.50 -3.59 2.71
C VAL A 64 -7.92 -4.23 1.46
N TYR A 65 -8.70 -5.07 0.79
CA TYR A 65 -8.30 -5.82 -0.40
C TYR A 65 -9.11 -5.36 -1.62
N LEU A 66 -8.47 -5.37 -2.78
CA LEU A 66 -9.16 -5.23 -4.05
C LEU A 66 -9.50 -6.63 -4.58
N SER A 67 -10.79 -6.94 -4.67
CA SER A 67 -11.29 -8.26 -5.06
C SER A 67 -11.13 -8.50 -6.57
N ASN A 68 -11.13 -7.44 -7.38
CA ASN A 68 -10.98 -7.52 -8.82
C ASN A 68 -9.57 -7.07 -9.27
N ARG A 69 -8.71 -8.02 -9.63
CA ARG A 69 -7.33 -7.75 -10.07
C ARG A 69 -7.24 -7.03 -11.43
N GLY A 70 -8.34 -6.95 -12.19
CA GLY A 70 -8.37 -6.29 -13.50
C GLY A 70 -8.34 -4.75 -13.44
N ASP A 71 -8.66 -4.15 -12.30
CA ASP A 71 -8.76 -2.69 -12.17
C ASP A 71 -7.40 -2.05 -11.88
N HIS A 72 -6.56 -1.93 -12.91
CA HIS A 72 -5.19 -1.39 -12.82
C HIS A 72 -5.08 0.09 -12.43
N ASN A 73 -6.20 0.82 -12.43
CA ASN A 73 -6.28 2.24 -12.05
C ASN A 73 -7.20 2.46 -10.85
N ALA A 74 -7.42 1.42 -10.03
CA ALA A 74 -8.18 1.53 -8.81
C ALA A 74 -7.58 2.61 -7.90
N SER A 75 -8.43 3.50 -7.40
CA SER A 75 -8.11 4.42 -6.32
C SER A 75 -9.12 4.24 -5.20
N ILE A 76 -8.71 4.58 -3.99
CA ILE A 76 -9.56 4.53 -2.82
C ILE A 76 -9.59 5.89 -2.14
N HIS A 77 -10.74 6.23 -1.57
CA HIS A 77 -10.87 7.33 -0.63
C HIS A 77 -11.02 6.75 0.77
N VAL A 78 -10.17 7.18 1.70
CA VAL A 78 -10.13 6.68 3.08
C VAL A 78 -10.44 7.83 4.02
N SER A 79 -11.42 7.63 4.91
CA SER A 79 -11.72 8.57 6.00
C SER A 79 -10.83 8.29 7.20
N LEU A 80 -10.07 9.29 7.65
CA LEU A 80 -9.16 9.18 8.78
C LEU A 80 -9.87 9.52 10.10
N PRO A 81 -9.33 9.05 11.26
CA PRO A 81 -9.94 9.29 12.58
C PRO A 81 -10.09 10.76 12.97
N ASP A 82 -9.27 11.65 12.40
CA ASP A 82 -9.38 13.12 12.60
C ASP A 82 -10.50 13.77 11.77
N GLY A 83 -11.29 12.97 11.05
CA GLY A 83 -12.38 13.42 10.18
C GLY A 83 -11.91 13.89 8.80
N THR A 84 -10.60 13.89 8.53
CA THR A 84 -10.09 14.18 7.18
C THR A 84 -10.28 12.98 6.24
N GLY A 85 -10.12 13.21 4.95
CA GLY A 85 -10.20 12.18 3.92
C GLY A 85 -8.99 12.27 3.00
N THR A 86 -8.51 11.14 2.51
CA THR A 86 -7.37 11.09 1.60
C THR A 86 -7.61 10.11 0.46
N PHE A 87 -7.03 10.44 -0.69
CA PHE A 87 -7.08 9.63 -1.89
C PHE A 87 -5.78 8.86 -2.04
N LEU A 88 -5.88 7.54 -2.10
CA LEU A 88 -4.76 6.65 -2.33
C LEU A 88 -4.94 5.92 -3.65
N ARG A 89 -3.85 5.80 -4.41
CA ARG A 89 -3.81 4.86 -5.53
C ARG A 89 -3.70 3.45 -4.96
N PHE A 90 -4.50 2.52 -5.44
CA PHE A 90 -4.38 1.14 -5.02
C PHE A 90 -3.16 0.49 -5.69
N PRO A 91 -2.34 -0.31 -4.98
CA PRO A 91 -1.23 -1.01 -5.60
C PRO A 91 -1.74 -1.98 -6.67
N ARG A 92 -0.99 -2.10 -7.76
CA ARG A 92 -1.27 -3.12 -8.78
C ARG A 92 -1.01 -4.53 -8.23
N TYR A 93 0.02 -4.68 -7.40
CA TYR A 93 0.46 -5.95 -6.83
C TYR A 93 0.96 -5.76 -5.41
N GLY A 94 0.90 -6.82 -4.61
CA GLY A 94 1.47 -6.85 -3.26
C GLY A 94 0.70 -5.99 -2.25
N ASN A 95 1.39 -5.63 -1.19
CA ASN A 95 0.82 -4.97 -0.03
C ASN A 95 1.43 -3.57 0.10
N TRP A 96 0.59 -2.56 0.20
CA TRP A 96 1.01 -1.22 0.59
C TRP A 96 0.60 -0.95 2.02
N THR A 97 1.51 -0.44 2.84
CA THR A 97 1.20 0.13 4.14
C THR A 97 1.38 1.63 4.04
N VAL A 98 0.35 2.39 4.37
CA VAL A 98 0.39 3.86 4.44
C VAL A 98 0.09 4.26 5.87
N ASP A 99 1.02 4.97 6.50
CA ASP A 99 0.89 5.49 7.86
C ASP A 99 0.83 7.01 7.84
N PHE A 100 -0.33 7.55 8.22
CA PHE A 100 -0.58 8.98 8.31
C PHE A 100 -0.26 9.47 9.72
N GLN A 101 0.70 10.37 9.84
CA GLN A 101 1.17 10.94 11.11
C GLN A 101 0.99 12.46 11.08
N GLY A 102 -0.18 12.92 10.63
CA GLY A 102 -0.46 14.34 10.37
C GLY A 102 0.30 14.84 9.13
N PRO A 103 1.24 15.81 9.25
CA PRO A 103 1.97 16.35 8.11
C PRO A 103 2.97 15.36 7.49
N LYS A 104 3.29 14.25 8.17
CA LYS A 104 4.17 13.19 7.65
C LYS A 104 3.35 11.98 7.21
N THR A 105 3.66 11.44 6.04
CA THR A 105 3.10 10.17 5.56
C THR A 105 4.24 9.22 5.23
N ILE A 106 4.20 8.01 5.80
CA ILE A 106 5.17 6.94 5.53
C ILE A 106 4.47 5.90 4.67
N THR A 107 5.04 5.60 3.51
CA THR A 107 4.54 4.56 2.61
C THR A 107 5.56 3.45 2.52
N ARG A 108 5.09 2.21 2.67
CA ARG A 108 5.89 1.00 2.47
C ARG A 108 5.19 0.08 1.49
N SER A 109 5.87 -0.28 0.41
CA SER A 109 5.40 -1.31 -0.51
C SER A 109 6.14 -2.62 -0.24
N GLU A 110 5.40 -3.72 -0.30
CA GLU A 110 5.97 -5.06 -0.23
C GLU A 110 5.36 -5.90 -1.34
N VAL A 111 6.19 -6.33 -2.30
CA VAL A 111 5.78 -7.19 -3.40
C VAL A 111 6.59 -8.48 -3.34
N SER A 112 5.91 -9.59 -3.09
CA SER A 112 6.51 -10.92 -3.12
C SER A 112 6.33 -11.54 -4.51
N TYR A 113 7.46 -11.84 -5.15
CA TYR A 113 7.54 -12.55 -6.42
C TYR A 113 7.92 -14.01 -6.16
N PHE A 114 7.06 -14.93 -6.61
CA PHE A 114 7.29 -16.38 -6.53
C PHE A 114 7.51 -16.92 -5.10
N GLY A 115 7.16 -16.14 -4.06
CA GLY A 115 7.45 -16.48 -2.66
C GLY A 115 8.94 -16.55 -2.30
N ILE A 116 9.84 -16.20 -3.23
CA ILE A 116 11.30 -16.31 -3.07
C ILE A 116 11.94 -14.92 -2.96
N PHE A 117 11.38 -13.94 -3.66
CA PHE A 117 11.90 -12.58 -3.68
C PHE A 117 10.86 -11.62 -3.13
N THR A 118 11.22 -10.89 -2.08
CA THR A 118 10.42 -9.78 -1.59
C THR A 118 11.14 -8.49 -1.93
N SER A 119 10.49 -7.65 -2.75
CA SER A 119 10.91 -6.27 -2.95
C SER A 119 10.18 -5.41 -1.92
N THR A 120 10.95 -4.63 -1.16
CA THR A 120 10.41 -3.64 -0.23
C THR A 120 10.89 -2.26 -0.67
N GLU A 121 9.96 -1.33 -0.86
CA GLU A 121 10.29 0.08 -1.07
C GLU A 121 9.64 0.90 0.04
N GLU A 122 10.40 1.84 0.59
CA GLU A 122 9.91 2.76 1.63
C GLU A 122 10.08 4.20 1.13
N GLY A 123 9.05 5.01 1.34
CA GLY A 123 9.02 6.41 0.98
C GLY A 123 8.41 7.22 2.13
N THR A 124 8.93 8.43 2.34
CA THR A 124 8.38 9.37 3.31
C THR A 124 8.09 10.68 2.60
N THR A 125 6.88 11.21 2.80
CA THR A 125 6.47 12.50 2.28
C THR A 125 6.10 13.42 3.43
N TYR A 126 6.53 14.67 3.33
CA TYR A 126 6.22 15.73 4.29
C TYR A 126 5.35 16.77 3.61
N SER A 127 4.33 17.21 4.34
CA SER A 127 3.48 18.35 3.98
C SER A 127 3.93 19.53 4.83
N TYR A 128 4.24 20.65 4.18
CA TYR A 128 4.67 21.87 4.85
C TYR A 128 3.50 22.85 4.91
N THR A 129 3.44 23.62 6.00
CA THR A 129 2.58 24.80 6.10
C THR A 129 3.06 25.90 5.15
N ASP A 130 2.19 26.87 4.84
CA ASP A 130 2.54 28.00 3.99
C ASP A 130 3.74 28.77 4.59
N GLU A 131 3.77 28.95 5.92
CA GLU A 131 4.87 29.62 6.60
C GLU A 131 6.19 28.83 6.51
N GLN A 132 6.15 27.50 6.61
CA GLN A 132 7.33 26.66 6.44
C GLN A 132 7.81 26.68 4.98
N ALA A 133 6.89 26.63 4.01
CA ALA A 133 7.21 26.70 2.59
C ALA A 133 7.87 28.04 2.24
N ASP A 134 7.34 29.16 2.74
CA ASP A 134 7.90 30.49 2.56
C ASP A 134 9.29 30.62 3.20
N ALA A 135 9.49 30.05 4.41
CA ALA A 135 10.79 30.03 5.07
C ALA A 135 11.84 29.20 4.30
N ILE A 136 11.42 28.10 3.66
CA ILE A 136 12.29 27.28 2.80
C ILE A 136 12.65 28.04 1.52
N ASP A 137 11.67 28.66 0.84
CA ASP A 137 11.89 29.41 -0.41
C ASP A 137 12.82 30.61 -0.20
N THR A 138 12.62 31.33 0.91
CA THR A 138 13.47 32.46 1.32
C THR A 138 14.81 32.04 1.95
N LYS A 139 15.09 30.73 2.04
CA LYS A 139 16.30 30.14 2.65
C LYS A 139 16.52 30.49 4.13
N GLN A 140 15.46 30.87 4.84
CA GLN A 140 15.48 31.10 6.29
C GLN A 140 15.47 29.77 7.08
N MET A 141 14.97 28.71 6.45
CA MET A 141 14.91 27.36 7.01
C MET A 141 15.34 26.35 5.95
N THR A 142 16.06 25.29 6.35
CA THR A 142 16.36 24.18 5.42
C THR A 142 15.22 23.16 5.42
N ILE A 143 15.13 22.35 4.36
CA ILE A 143 14.18 21.22 4.31
C ILE A 143 14.40 20.26 5.47
N GLU A 144 15.66 19.98 5.83
CA GLU A 144 16.02 19.10 6.93
C GLU A 144 15.54 19.64 8.29
N ASP A 145 15.69 20.95 8.52
CA ASP A 145 15.19 21.59 9.73
C ASP A 145 13.66 21.53 9.82
N ALA A 146 12.96 21.77 8.71
CA ALA A 146 11.50 21.67 8.65
C ALA A 146 11.01 20.26 8.95
N GLN A 147 11.66 19.24 8.37
CA GLN A 147 11.37 17.83 8.65
C GLN A 147 11.60 17.48 10.11
N LYS A 148 12.71 17.93 10.70
CA LYS A 148 13.03 17.71 12.11
C LYS A 148 11.97 18.33 13.04
N LEU A 149 11.48 19.53 12.73
CA LEU A 149 10.39 20.15 13.49
C LEU A 149 9.10 19.34 13.41
N ILE A 150 8.75 18.84 12.23
CA ILE A 150 7.59 17.95 12.03
C ILE A 150 7.77 16.66 12.86
N ASP A 151 8.93 16.03 12.79
CA ASP A 151 9.21 14.80 13.52
C ASP A 151 9.13 14.99 15.04
N GLN A 152 9.65 16.10 15.56
CA GLN A 152 9.55 16.45 16.99
C GLN A 152 8.11 16.67 17.45
N GLU A 153 7.29 17.33 16.62
CA GLU A 153 5.87 17.53 16.94
C GLU A 153 5.09 16.20 16.92
N ILE A 154 5.41 15.30 15.97
CA ILE A 154 4.82 13.96 15.93
C ILE A 154 5.20 13.15 17.17
N GLU A 155 6.48 13.14 17.55
CA GLU A 155 6.98 12.44 18.74
C GLU A 155 6.27 12.93 20.00
N LYS A 156 6.14 14.25 20.17
CA LYS A 156 5.41 14.86 21.28
C LYS A 156 3.94 14.44 21.35
N ARG A 157 3.27 14.31 20.20
CA ARG A 157 1.87 13.84 20.15
C ARG A 157 1.77 12.37 20.52
N LEU A 158 2.67 11.53 20.01
CA LEU A 158 2.74 10.11 20.36
C LEU A 158 2.96 9.92 21.86
N ASP A 159 3.80 10.74 22.49
CA ASP A 159 4.04 10.72 23.93
C ASP A 159 2.82 11.16 24.74
N SER A 160 1.98 12.06 24.20
CA SER A 160 0.77 12.54 24.89
C SER A 160 -0.41 11.56 24.86
N GLU A 161 -0.38 10.57 23.98
CA GLU A 161 -1.43 9.56 23.83
C GLU A 161 -1.19 8.28 24.64
N ASN A 162 0.00 8.12 25.22
CA ASN A 162 0.39 6.96 26.04
C ASN A 162 0.29 7.28 27.54
#